data_AF-A0A9D6IHV9-F1
#
_entry.id   AF-A0A9D6IHV9-F1
#
_cell.length_a   1.000
_cell.length_b   1.000
_cell.length_c   1.000
_cell.angle_alpha   90.00
_cell.angle_beta   90.00
_cell.angle_gamma   90.00
#
_symmetry.space_group_name_H-M   'P 1'
#
loop_
_entity.id
_entity.type
_entity.pdbx_description
1 polymer ?
#
loop_
_entity_poly.entity_id
_entity_poly.type
_entity_poly.pdbx_seq_one_letter_code
_entity_poly.pdbx_strand_id
1 'polypeptide(L)'
;MVAKSIDLWSLVRGQPQIDPNDLAAAVVSQAAQEPRDYRTRLLIRDSVDALRDYWGNQRFDHWLVACPTRGNIVGICHAPFEEVGFPSIRKRLMDKLDPETIRQYFQQLGFSLRQTVKIAVGGGCALILPGYITRFTEDIDVVGEVPEDIRAEYQLLDGLEKLHGLHLGHVQPHYFPRGWQERVHAFGVYHHLQVALVDVYDVFLSKLFSARMKDVGDLKVLAPQLDKEIIARRFRETCHDFLAAPRLKELAENNWKILFGEELPQ
;
A
#
# COMPACT_ATOMS: atom_id res chain seq x y z
N MET A 1 8.35 -12.56 -15.35
CA MET A 1 7.01 -12.55 -14.73
C MET A 1 6.04 -11.94 -15.74
N VAL A 2 5.00 -12.68 -16.15
CA VAL A 2 3.95 -12.11 -17.00
C VAL A 2 3.17 -11.11 -16.13
N ALA A 3 3.18 -9.84 -16.49
CA ALA A 3 2.38 -8.84 -15.78
C ALA A 3 0.92 -9.29 -15.83
N LYS A 4 0.37 -9.66 -14.67
CA LYS A 4 -1.03 -10.07 -14.56
C LYS A 4 -1.85 -8.85 -15.00
N SER A 5 -2.60 -8.97 -16.09
CA SER A 5 -3.48 -7.90 -16.55
C SER A 5 -4.39 -7.49 -15.40
N ILE A 6 -4.27 -6.24 -14.94
CA ILE A 6 -5.09 -5.70 -13.86
C ILE A 6 -6.51 -5.57 -14.39
N ASP A 7 -7.42 -6.35 -13.82
CA ASP A 7 -8.85 -6.27 -14.11
C ASP A 7 -9.44 -4.99 -13.50
N LEU A 8 -10.19 -4.23 -14.30
CA LEU A 8 -10.77 -2.93 -13.90
C LEU A 8 -11.72 -3.08 -12.71
N TRP A 9 -12.51 -4.16 -12.68
CA TRP A 9 -13.43 -4.41 -11.57
C TRP A 9 -12.69 -4.75 -10.27
N SER A 10 -11.65 -5.58 -10.35
CA SER A 10 -10.80 -5.93 -9.21
C SER A 10 -10.12 -4.69 -8.61
N LEU A 11 -9.63 -3.79 -9.46
CA LEU A 11 -9.02 -2.53 -9.04
C LEU A 11 -10.05 -1.63 -8.30
N VAL A 12 -11.25 -1.48 -8.85
CA VAL A 12 -12.25 -0.56 -8.30
C VAL A 12 -13.01 -1.13 -7.09
N ARG A 13 -13.23 -2.44 -6.99
CA ARG A 13 -13.95 -3.04 -5.85
C ARG A 13 -13.04 -3.41 -4.67
N GLY A 14 -11.79 -3.76 -4.95
CA GLY A 14 -10.90 -4.37 -3.96
C GLY A 14 -10.00 -3.37 -3.22
N GLN A 15 -9.78 -2.18 -3.77
CA GLN A 15 -8.71 -1.30 -3.27
C GLN A 15 -9.22 0.01 -2.68
N PRO A 16 -8.73 0.42 -1.48
CA PRO A 16 -9.08 1.71 -0.88
C PRO A 16 -8.45 2.89 -1.63
N GLN A 17 -7.36 2.65 -2.34
CA GLN A 17 -6.62 3.61 -3.16
C GLN A 17 -6.43 3.00 -4.55
N ILE A 18 -6.43 3.84 -5.58
CA ILE A 18 -6.31 3.42 -6.96
C ILE A 18 -5.19 4.25 -7.58
N ASP A 19 -4.13 3.58 -8.04
CA ASP A 19 -3.09 4.24 -8.82
C ASP A 19 -3.67 4.68 -10.18
N PRO A 20 -3.50 5.94 -10.60
CA PRO A 20 -4.10 6.44 -11.82
C PRO A 20 -3.49 5.78 -13.08
N ASN A 21 -2.23 5.36 -13.07
CA ASN A 21 -1.64 4.66 -14.21
C ASN A 21 -2.17 3.23 -14.31
N ASP A 22 -2.32 2.53 -13.18
CA ASP A 22 -2.94 1.21 -13.14
C ASP A 22 -4.41 1.26 -13.58
N LEU A 23 -5.17 2.30 -13.16
CA LEU A 23 -6.54 2.53 -13.62
C LEU A 23 -6.60 2.78 -15.13
N ALA A 24 -5.71 3.62 -15.64
CA ALA A 24 -5.63 3.91 -17.06
C ALA A 24 -5.30 2.65 -17.90
N ALA A 25 -4.36 1.83 -17.44
CA ALA A 25 -4.02 0.57 -18.08
C ALA A 25 -5.21 -0.42 -18.05
N ALA A 26 -5.91 -0.53 -16.92
CA ALA A 26 -7.09 -1.37 -16.77
C ALA A 26 -8.25 -0.88 -17.67
N VAL A 27 -8.46 0.43 -17.78
CA VAL A 27 -9.42 1.03 -18.71
C VAL A 27 -9.08 0.67 -20.15
N VAL A 28 -7.82 0.80 -20.58
CA VAL A 28 -7.39 0.45 -21.95
C VAL A 28 -7.65 -1.02 -22.25
N SER A 29 -7.28 -1.91 -21.31
CA SER A 29 -7.49 -3.36 -21.42
C SER A 29 -8.97 -3.71 -21.50
N GLN A 30 -9.80 -3.19 -20.60
CA GLN A 30 -11.24 -3.44 -20.58
C GLN A 30 -11.94 -2.83 -21.80
N ALA A 31 -11.44 -1.68 -22.30
CA ALA A 31 -11.96 -1.04 -23.48
C ALA A 31 -11.61 -1.79 -24.79
N ALA A 32 -10.70 -2.77 -24.76
CA ALA A 32 -10.39 -3.63 -25.89
C ALA A 32 -11.30 -4.86 -25.98
N GLN A 33 -11.98 -5.23 -24.89
CA GLN A 33 -12.79 -6.44 -24.82
C GLN A 33 -14.22 -6.20 -25.32
N GLU A 34 -14.80 -7.19 -25.99
CA GLU A 34 -16.22 -7.25 -26.38
C GLU A 34 -16.78 -8.66 -26.14
N PRO A 35 -18.07 -8.82 -25.82
CA PRO A 35 -19.06 -7.76 -25.57
C PRO A 35 -18.91 -7.12 -24.17
N ARG A 36 -19.32 -5.86 -24.02
CA ARG A 36 -19.33 -5.15 -22.73
C ARG A 36 -20.74 -4.87 -22.24
N ASP A 37 -21.01 -5.24 -20.98
CA ASP A 37 -22.27 -4.90 -20.34
C ASP A 37 -22.38 -3.38 -20.05
N TYR A 38 -23.59 -2.96 -19.71
CA TYR A 38 -23.88 -1.56 -19.38
C TYR A 38 -23.06 -1.04 -18.20
N ARG A 39 -22.91 -1.82 -17.12
CA ARG A 39 -22.19 -1.38 -15.91
C ARG A 39 -20.69 -1.22 -16.16
N THR A 40 -20.10 -2.04 -17.00
CA THR A 40 -18.68 -1.99 -17.36
C THR A 40 -18.40 -0.76 -18.23
N ARG A 41 -19.29 -0.41 -19.17
CA ARG A 41 -19.19 0.84 -19.92
C ARG A 41 -19.33 2.07 -19.02
N LEU A 42 -20.28 2.03 -18.07
CA LEU A 42 -20.45 3.07 -17.06
C LEU A 42 -19.18 3.22 -16.20
N LEU A 43 -18.58 2.10 -15.79
CA LEU A 43 -17.34 2.08 -15.03
C LEU A 43 -16.16 2.69 -15.80
N ILE A 44 -16.03 2.37 -17.08
CA ILE A 44 -15.02 2.96 -17.96
C ILE A 44 -15.22 4.48 -18.04
N ARG A 45 -16.44 4.97 -18.29
CA ARG A 45 -16.73 6.41 -18.36
C ARG A 45 -16.25 7.12 -17.09
N ASP A 46 -16.70 6.65 -15.92
CA ASP A 46 -16.38 7.33 -14.66
C ASP A 46 -14.90 7.23 -14.29
N SER A 47 -14.23 6.15 -14.69
CA SER A 47 -12.77 6.01 -14.54
C SER A 47 -12.03 7.02 -15.41
N VAL A 48 -12.46 7.21 -16.66
CA VAL A 48 -11.88 8.18 -17.59
C VAL A 48 -12.09 9.60 -17.10
N ASP A 49 -13.28 9.93 -16.61
CA ASP A 49 -13.58 11.23 -16.02
C ASP A 49 -12.71 11.49 -14.79
N ALA A 50 -12.59 10.51 -13.88
CA ALA A 50 -11.73 10.60 -12.73
C ALA A 50 -10.24 10.82 -13.11
N LEU A 51 -9.74 10.11 -14.13
CA LEU A 51 -8.38 10.29 -14.64
C LEU A 51 -8.17 11.68 -15.22
N ARG A 52 -9.13 12.21 -15.97
CA ARG A 52 -9.06 13.57 -16.52
C ARG A 52 -8.99 14.61 -15.41
N ASP A 53 -9.83 14.47 -14.39
CA ASP A 53 -9.83 15.40 -13.26
C ASP A 53 -8.51 15.34 -12.48
N TYR A 54 -7.96 14.14 -12.28
CA TYR A 54 -6.73 13.94 -11.51
C TYR A 54 -5.47 14.41 -12.26
N TRP A 55 -5.34 14.06 -13.54
CA TRP A 55 -4.17 14.41 -14.35
C TRP A 55 -4.22 15.82 -14.95
N GLY A 56 -5.40 16.41 -15.03
CA GLY A 56 -5.65 17.59 -15.85
C GLY A 56 -5.67 17.28 -17.34
N ASN A 57 -6.22 18.22 -18.13
CA ASN A 57 -6.48 18.01 -19.55
C ASN A 57 -5.23 17.66 -20.37
N GLN A 58 -4.09 18.32 -20.11
CA GLN A 58 -2.88 18.13 -20.92
C GLN A 58 -2.34 16.70 -20.87
N ARG A 59 -2.15 16.14 -19.65
CA ARG A 59 -1.65 14.77 -19.48
C ARG A 59 -2.69 13.75 -19.93
N PHE A 60 -3.97 14.02 -19.64
CA PHE A 60 -5.07 13.17 -20.09
C PHE A 60 -5.15 13.05 -21.62
N ASP A 61 -5.09 14.17 -22.33
CA ASP A 61 -5.16 14.19 -23.80
C ASP A 61 -3.98 13.45 -24.42
N HIS A 62 -2.77 13.64 -23.87
CA HIS A 62 -1.58 12.92 -24.31
C HIS A 62 -1.74 11.40 -24.14
N TRP A 63 -2.22 10.96 -22.98
CA TRP A 63 -2.52 9.54 -22.73
C TRP A 63 -3.57 9.00 -23.71
N LEU A 64 -4.70 9.72 -23.90
CA LEU A 64 -5.79 9.27 -24.74
C LEU A 64 -5.39 9.17 -26.22
N VAL A 65 -4.52 10.07 -26.70
CA VAL A 65 -3.95 10.02 -28.06
C VAL A 65 -3.07 8.80 -28.24
N ALA A 66 -2.30 8.42 -27.22
CA ALA A 66 -1.43 7.24 -27.26
C ALA A 66 -2.19 5.90 -27.09
N CYS A 67 -3.47 5.93 -26.70
CA CYS A 67 -4.25 4.72 -26.45
C CYS A 67 -4.64 3.97 -27.74
N PRO A 68 -4.32 2.67 -27.88
CA PRO A 68 -4.72 1.88 -29.04
C PRO A 68 -6.25 1.70 -29.13
N THR A 69 -6.95 1.77 -28.01
CA THR A 69 -8.41 1.62 -27.92
C THR A 69 -9.15 2.95 -27.79
N ARG A 70 -8.52 4.07 -28.18
CA ARG A 70 -9.09 5.42 -28.09
C ARG A 70 -10.51 5.51 -28.64
N GLY A 71 -10.79 4.95 -29.82
CA GLY A 71 -12.12 5.00 -30.44
C GLY A 71 -13.21 4.39 -29.55
N ASN A 72 -12.91 3.27 -28.91
CA ASN A 72 -13.83 2.60 -27.99
C ASN A 72 -14.04 3.42 -26.71
N ILE A 73 -12.96 3.95 -26.13
CA ILE A 73 -13.02 4.77 -24.91
C ILE A 73 -13.86 6.02 -25.17
N VAL A 74 -13.57 6.74 -26.25
CA VAL A 74 -14.31 7.94 -26.66
C VAL A 74 -15.78 7.60 -26.92
N GLY A 75 -16.05 6.51 -27.65
CA GLY A 75 -17.43 6.07 -27.92
C GLY A 75 -18.21 5.76 -26.64
N ILE A 76 -17.58 5.11 -25.67
CA ILE A 76 -18.17 4.84 -24.35
C ILE A 76 -18.44 6.15 -23.61
N CYS A 77 -17.48 7.08 -23.54
CA CYS A 77 -17.64 8.33 -22.80
C CYS A 77 -18.73 9.25 -23.38
N HIS A 78 -19.02 9.16 -24.68
CA HIS A 78 -20.10 9.93 -25.33
C HIS A 78 -21.45 9.21 -25.32
N ALA A 79 -21.51 7.95 -24.91
CA ALA A 79 -22.76 7.22 -24.83
C ALA A 79 -23.67 7.82 -23.74
N PRO A 80 -25.00 7.86 -23.95
CA PRO A 80 -25.93 8.25 -22.90
C PRO A 80 -25.95 7.17 -21.81
N PHE A 81 -25.93 7.60 -20.56
CA PHE A 81 -26.12 6.75 -19.39
C PHE A 81 -27.15 7.40 -18.47
N GLU A 82 -28.09 6.59 -17.99
CA GLU A 82 -29.20 7.05 -17.15
C GLU A 82 -28.92 6.81 -15.66
N GLU A 83 -27.97 5.93 -15.34
CA GLU A 83 -27.64 5.57 -13.95
C GLU A 83 -26.56 6.46 -13.34
N VAL A 84 -26.67 6.65 -12.01
CA VAL A 84 -25.56 7.16 -11.20
C VAL A 84 -24.42 6.15 -11.26
N GLY A 85 -23.24 6.66 -11.60
CA GLY A 85 -22.03 5.90 -11.82
C GLY A 85 -21.28 5.50 -10.54
N PHE A 86 -19.95 5.56 -10.60
CA PHE A 86 -19.01 5.16 -9.55
C PHE A 86 -18.27 6.38 -8.98
N PRO A 87 -18.95 7.26 -8.21
CA PRO A 87 -18.37 8.53 -7.75
C PRO A 87 -17.19 8.36 -6.77
N SER A 88 -17.00 7.16 -6.20
CA SER A 88 -15.89 6.88 -5.28
C SER A 88 -14.54 6.75 -5.98
N ILE A 89 -14.48 6.56 -7.30
CA ILE A 89 -13.21 6.39 -8.04
C ILE A 89 -12.36 7.64 -7.91
N ARG A 90 -12.95 8.82 -8.20
CA ARG A 90 -12.26 10.12 -8.11
C ARG A 90 -11.63 10.35 -6.74
N LYS A 91 -12.31 9.97 -5.65
CA LYS A 91 -11.83 10.15 -4.27
C LYS A 91 -10.73 9.18 -3.85
N ARG A 92 -10.50 8.13 -4.63
CA ARG A 92 -9.51 7.08 -4.34
C ARG A 92 -8.28 7.16 -5.23
N LEU A 93 -8.29 8.01 -6.25
CA LEU A 93 -7.13 8.23 -7.10
C LEU A 93 -5.99 8.85 -6.31
N MET A 94 -4.87 8.14 -6.29
CA MET A 94 -3.65 8.59 -5.65
C MET A 94 -2.46 7.84 -6.22
N ASP A 95 -1.39 8.55 -6.54
CA ASP A 95 -0.15 7.94 -6.98
C ASP A 95 0.38 6.97 -5.91
N LYS A 96 0.69 5.73 -6.31
CA LYS A 96 1.37 4.80 -5.41
C LYS A 96 2.77 5.29 -5.11
N LEU A 97 3.28 4.99 -3.92
CA LEU A 97 4.69 5.20 -3.65
C LEU A 97 5.51 4.16 -4.44
N ASP A 98 6.41 4.63 -5.29
CA ASP A 98 7.40 3.76 -5.94
C ASP A 98 8.40 3.27 -4.86
N PRO A 99 8.59 1.94 -4.69
CA PRO A 99 9.63 1.42 -3.80
C PRO A 99 11.01 2.03 -4.06
N GLU A 100 11.30 2.45 -5.30
CA GLU A 100 12.54 3.12 -5.64
C GLU A 100 12.70 4.48 -4.97
N THR A 101 11.61 5.23 -4.75
CA THR A 101 11.64 6.48 -3.97
C THR A 101 12.14 6.22 -2.55
N ILE A 102 11.70 5.14 -1.91
CA ILE A 102 12.19 4.74 -0.57
C ILE A 102 13.68 4.34 -0.63
N ARG A 103 14.11 3.61 -1.67
CA ARG A 103 15.53 3.24 -1.83
C ARG A 103 16.42 4.45 -2.03
N GLN A 104 15.98 5.42 -2.83
CA GLN A 104 16.69 6.69 -3.03
C GLN A 104 16.75 7.50 -1.73
N TYR A 105 15.67 7.52 -0.94
CA TYR A 105 15.67 8.10 0.40
C TYR A 105 16.77 7.46 1.27
N PHE A 106 16.81 6.12 1.34
CA PHE A 106 17.82 5.40 2.12
C PHE A 106 19.24 5.60 1.60
N GLN A 107 19.44 5.70 0.29
CA GLN A 107 20.75 6.02 -0.29
C GLN A 107 21.24 7.37 0.18
N GLN A 108 20.43 8.42 0.03
CA GLN A 108 20.81 9.78 0.40
C GLN A 108 21.07 9.91 1.91
N LEU A 109 20.20 9.30 2.74
CA LEU A 109 20.43 9.24 4.18
C LEU A 109 21.72 8.46 4.51
N GLY A 110 21.92 7.31 3.87
CA GLY A 110 23.11 6.48 4.08
C GLY A 110 24.42 7.17 3.70
N PHE A 111 24.39 8.12 2.76
CA PHE A 111 25.56 8.91 2.36
C PHE A 111 25.96 9.99 3.38
N SER A 112 25.03 10.50 4.19
CA SER A 112 25.35 11.53 5.18
C SER A 112 25.89 10.97 6.49
N LEU A 113 25.60 9.71 6.79
CA LEU A 113 26.02 9.08 8.04
C LEU A 113 27.53 8.85 8.08
N ARG A 114 28.13 9.14 9.24
CA ARG A 114 29.60 9.02 9.45
C ARG A 114 30.05 7.62 9.87
N GLN A 115 29.11 6.82 10.37
CA GLN A 115 29.36 5.47 10.86
C GLN A 115 28.18 4.57 10.51
N THR A 116 28.42 3.26 10.59
CA THR A 116 27.38 2.29 10.25
C THR A 116 26.24 2.33 11.26
N VAL A 117 25.04 2.66 10.80
CA VAL A 117 23.79 2.66 11.58
C VAL A 117 22.89 1.54 11.07
N LYS A 118 22.29 0.80 11.99
CA LYS A 118 21.32 -0.26 11.68
C LYS A 118 19.93 0.19 12.09
N ILE A 119 18.96 0.03 11.19
CA ILE A 119 17.54 0.27 11.47
C ILE A 119 16.70 -0.94 11.08
N ALA A 120 15.64 -1.18 11.86
CA ALA A 120 14.55 -2.06 11.47
C ALA A 120 13.36 -1.19 11.02
N VAL A 121 12.82 -1.48 9.85
CA VAL A 121 11.66 -0.76 9.28
C VAL A 121 10.42 -1.63 9.44
N GLY A 122 9.36 -1.04 9.98
CA GLY A 122 8.04 -1.65 10.15
C GLY A 122 6.99 -1.01 9.26
N GLY A 123 5.72 -1.18 9.64
CA GLY A 123 4.60 -0.46 9.06
C GLY A 123 4.38 -0.73 7.57
N GLY A 124 3.93 0.30 6.84
CA GLY A 124 3.61 0.17 5.41
C GLY A 124 4.84 -0.08 4.54
N CYS A 125 5.96 0.57 4.84
CA CYS A 125 7.20 0.46 4.06
C CYS A 125 7.77 -0.96 4.06
N ALA A 126 7.66 -1.68 5.19
CA ALA A 126 8.05 -3.09 5.28
C ALA A 126 7.24 -4.01 4.34
N LEU A 127 6.06 -3.58 3.90
CA LEU A 127 5.20 -4.31 2.95
C LEU A 127 5.40 -3.83 1.51
N ILE A 128 5.65 -2.53 1.30
CA ILE A 128 5.83 -1.91 -0.03
C ILE A 128 7.16 -2.33 -0.65
N LEU A 129 8.26 -2.26 0.10
CA LEU A 129 9.62 -2.56 -0.37
C LEU A 129 9.80 -3.97 -1.00
N PRO A 130 9.27 -5.05 -0.38
CA PRO A 130 9.29 -6.39 -0.97
C PRO A 130 8.14 -6.65 -1.98
N GLY A 131 7.21 -5.70 -2.15
CA GLY A 131 6.12 -5.79 -3.14
C GLY A 131 4.87 -6.53 -2.67
N TYR A 132 4.65 -6.71 -1.36
CA TYR A 132 3.41 -7.33 -0.84
C TYR A 132 2.18 -6.44 -1.03
N ILE A 133 2.36 -5.13 -0.92
CA ILE A 133 1.30 -4.14 -1.16
C ILE A 133 1.80 -3.04 -2.08
N THR A 134 0.86 -2.34 -2.69
CA THR A 134 1.14 -1.16 -3.51
C THR A 134 0.14 -0.09 -3.12
N ARG A 135 0.61 0.94 -2.43
CA ARG A 135 -0.21 2.08 -2.01
C ARG A 135 0.65 3.29 -1.71
N PHE A 136 0.02 4.43 -1.56
CA PHE A 136 0.69 5.62 -1.05
C PHE A 136 1.01 5.46 0.45
N THR A 137 2.12 6.05 0.88
CA THR A 137 2.47 6.25 2.28
C THR A 137 3.32 7.50 2.40
N GLU A 138 3.13 8.24 3.48
CA GLU A 138 3.92 9.43 3.81
C GLU A 138 5.01 9.10 4.84
N ASP A 139 4.97 7.90 5.42
CA ASP A 139 5.82 7.53 6.55
C ASP A 139 6.75 6.35 6.20
N ILE A 140 8.02 6.47 6.61
CA ILE A 140 8.95 5.36 6.82
C ILE A 140 9.03 5.14 8.34
N ASP A 141 8.47 4.02 8.82
CA ASP A 141 8.40 3.71 10.24
C ASP A 141 9.65 2.94 10.72
N VAL A 142 10.56 3.59 11.45
CA VAL A 142 11.65 2.91 12.17
C VAL A 142 11.11 2.27 13.45
N VAL A 143 11.42 1.00 13.71
CA VAL A 143 11.01 0.33 14.96
C VAL A 143 11.95 0.71 16.10
N GLY A 144 11.38 1.24 17.18
CA GLY A 144 12.16 1.80 18.30
C GLY A 144 12.29 3.31 18.20
N GLU A 145 13.35 3.87 18.77
CA GLU A 145 13.70 5.28 18.56
C GLU A 145 14.54 5.41 17.29
N VAL A 146 14.37 6.50 16.53
CA VAL A 146 15.27 6.80 15.41
C VAL A 146 16.69 7.04 15.99
N PRO A 147 17.73 6.32 15.51
CA PRO A 147 19.09 6.46 16.02
C PRO A 147 19.56 7.93 16.06
N GLU A 148 20.33 8.28 17.09
CA GLU A 148 20.83 9.66 17.27
C GLU A 148 21.63 10.14 16.05
N ASP A 149 22.47 9.28 15.46
CA ASP A 149 23.22 9.58 14.24
C ASP A 149 22.34 10.02 13.07
N ILE A 150 21.12 9.48 12.98
CA ILE A 150 20.13 9.87 11.95
C ILE A 150 19.41 11.15 12.38
N ARG A 151 18.97 11.24 13.64
CA ARG A 151 18.26 12.43 14.15
C ARG A 151 19.10 13.70 14.10
N ALA A 152 20.41 13.58 14.27
CA ALA A 152 21.35 14.70 14.17
C ALA A 152 21.37 15.31 12.76
N GLU A 153 20.99 14.55 11.72
CA GLU A 153 20.90 15.00 10.33
C GLU A 153 19.55 15.68 10.02
N TYR A 154 18.98 16.43 10.96
CA TYR A 154 17.62 16.99 10.86
C TYR A 154 17.38 17.87 9.62
N GLN A 155 18.38 18.63 9.17
CA GLN A 155 18.27 19.45 7.94
C GLN A 155 18.16 18.58 6.70
N LEU A 156 18.90 17.47 6.65
CA LEU A 156 18.78 16.50 5.57
C LEU A 156 17.43 15.82 5.62
N LEU A 157 16.97 15.38 6.80
CA LEU A 157 15.66 14.73 6.95
C LEU A 157 14.53 15.63 6.44
N ASP A 158 14.53 16.93 6.78
CA ASP A 158 13.57 17.92 6.25
C ASP A 158 13.68 18.08 4.72
N GLY A 159 14.91 18.10 4.19
CA GLY A 159 15.14 18.14 2.74
C GLY A 159 14.62 16.89 2.02
N LEU A 160 14.84 15.71 2.60
CA LEU A 160 14.37 14.44 2.06
C LEU A 160 12.85 14.30 2.15
N GLU A 161 12.23 14.76 3.23
CA GLU A 161 10.78 14.78 3.37
C GLU A 161 10.14 15.67 2.30
N LYS A 162 10.68 16.86 2.06
CA LYS A 162 10.20 17.75 0.98
C LYS A 162 10.41 17.18 -0.42
N LEU A 163 11.53 16.50 -0.64
CA LEU A 163 11.89 15.95 -1.95
C LEU A 163 11.04 14.71 -2.29
N HIS A 164 10.86 13.81 -1.33
CA HIS A 164 10.25 12.50 -1.54
C HIS A 164 8.82 12.39 -1.03
N GLY A 165 8.35 13.36 -0.24
CA GLY A 165 7.07 13.27 0.48
C GLY A 165 7.07 12.23 1.59
N LEU A 166 8.25 11.86 2.10
CA LEU A 166 8.43 10.78 3.08
C LEU A 166 9.02 11.30 4.38
N HIS A 167 8.24 11.21 5.45
CA HIS A 167 8.64 11.47 6.81
C HIS A 167 9.28 10.22 7.42
N LEU A 168 10.48 10.36 8.00
CA LEU A 168 11.13 9.28 8.76
C LEU A 168 10.66 9.35 10.21
N GLY A 169 9.65 8.53 10.51
CA GLY A 169 9.04 8.44 11.82
C GLY A 169 9.56 7.26 12.63
N HIS A 170 8.86 7.01 13.74
CA HIS A 170 9.12 5.84 14.54
C HIS A 170 7.84 5.17 15.05
N VAL A 171 7.93 3.85 15.22
CA VAL A 171 6.87 3.02 15.78
C VAL A 171 7.40 2.29 17.01
N GLN A 172 6.58 2.25 18.05
CA GLN A 172 6.98 1.65 19.31
C GLN A 172 7.11 0.11 19.18
N PRO A 173 8.18 -0.52 19.71
CA PRO A 173 8.41 -1.95 19.59
C PRO A 173 7.27 -2.82 20.14
N HIS A 174 6.54 -2.31 21.14
CA HIS A 174 5.43 -3.02 21.76
C HIS A 174 4.18 -3.14 20.87
N TYR A 175 4.17 -2.54 19.68
CA TYR A 175 3.12 -2.74 18.68
C TYR A 175 3.33 -3.98 17.81
N PHE A 176 4.44 -4.71 17.97
CA PHE A 176 4.72 -5.94 17.24
C PHE A 176 4.64 -7.18 18.14
N PRO A 177 4.30 -8.36 17.59
CA PRO A 177 4.22 -9.59 18.38
C PRO A 177 5.55 -9.94 19.05
N ARG A 178 5.48 -10.69 20.15
CA ARG A 178 6.67 -11.08 20.92
C ARG A 178 7.70 -11.80 20.03
N GLY A 179 8.98 -11.46 20.21
CA GLY A 179 10.09 -12.06 19.47
C GLY A 179 10.23 -11.58 18.02
N TRP A 180 9.53 -10.52 17.60
CA TRP A 180 9.66 -9.96 16.25
C TRP A 180 11.12 -9.61 15.89
N GLN A 181 11.96 -9.26 16.87
CA GLN A 181 13.37 -8.92 16.69
C GLN A 181 14.18 -10.08 16.11
N GLU A 182 13.77 -11.33 16.37
CA GLU A 182 14.40 -12.54 15.83
C GLU A 182 13.92 -12.83 14.40
N ARG A 183 12.91 -12.10 13.94
CA ARG A 183 12.23 -12.25 12.65
C ARG A 183 12.34 -10.96 11.85
N VAL A 184 13.51 -10.32 11.89
CA VAL A 184 13.84 -9.22 10.97
C VAL A 184 14.68 -9.77 9.83
N HIS A 185 14.37 -9.34 8.61
CA HIS A 185 15.07 -9.78 7.41
C HIS A 185 15.97 -8.67 6.89
N ALA A 186 17.24 -9.00 6.62
CA ALA A 186 18.13 -8.05 5.97
C ALA A 186 17.56 -7.68 4.59
N PHE A 187 17.50 -6.38 4.29
CA PHE A 187 16.90 -5.89 3.05
C PHE A 187 17.91 -5.18 2.16
N GLY A 188 18.71 -4.27 2.72
CA GLY A 188 19.68 -3.54 1.93
C GLY A 188 20.75 -2.86 2.77
N VAL A 189 21.89 -2.61 2.13
CA VAL A 189 22.97 -1.79 2.66
C VAL A 189 23.12 -0.58 1.74
N TYR A 190 22.91 0.60 2.31
CA TYR A 190 22.95 1.89 1.63
C TYR A 190 24.09 2.70 2.23
N HIS A 191 25.31 2.46 1.74
CA HIS A 191 26.53 3.00 2.33
C HIS A 191 26.63 2.72 3.84
N HIS A 192 26.48 3.74 4.70
CA HIS A 192 26.56 3.61 6.15
C HIS A 192 25.22 3.24 6.81
N LEU A 193 24.14 3.08 6.04
CA LEU A 193 22.85 2.64 6.56
C LEU A 193 22.59 1.17 6.23
N GLN A 194 22.37 0.33 7.24
CA GLN A 194 21.89 -1.04 7.09
C GLN A 194 20.41 -1.10 7.44
N VAL A 195 19.60 -1.56 6.48
CA VAL A 195 18.14 -1.63 6.62
C VAL A 195 17.71 -3.09 6.69
N ALA A 196 16.98 -3.42 7.76
CA ALA A 196 16.23 -4.66 7.90
C ALA A 196 14.73 -4.36 7.90
N LEU A 197 13.91 -5.32 7.49
CA LEU A 197 12.44 -5.23 7.52
C LEU A 197 11.88 -6.18 8.57
N VAL A 198 10.87 -5.73 9.31
CA VAL A 198 10.05 -6.61 10.14
C VAL A 198 9.34 -7.62 9.24
N ASP A 199 9.32 -8.89 9.65
CA ASP A 199 8.66 -9.97 8.92
C ASP A 199 7.18 -9.65 8.62
N VAL A 200 6.75 -10.03 7.42
CA VAL A 200 5.42 -9.72 6.89
C VAL A 200 4.29 -10.23 7.79
N TYR A 201 4.47 -11.37 8.46
CA TYR A 201 3.47 -11.90 9.38
C TYR A 201 3.41 -11.07 10.67
N ASP A 202 4.54 -10.56 11.16
CA ASP A 202 4.54 -9.70 12.34
C ASP A 202 3.91 -8.32 12.05
N VAL A 203 4.13 -7.78 10.85
CA VAL A 203 3.43 -6.57 10.38
C VAL A 203 1.92 -6.84 10.19
N PHE A 204 1.55 -7.98 9.62
CA PHE A 204 0.14 -8.40 9.50
C PHE A 204 -0.53 -8.48 10.88
N LEU A 205 0.10 -9.17 11.83
CA LEU A 205 -0.43 -9.33 13.17
C LEU A 205 -0.52 -7.98 13.90
N SER A 206 0.48 -7.11 13.78
CA SER A 206 0.41 -5.74 14.31
C SER A 206 -0.81 -4.97 13.79
N LYS A 207 -1.06 -5.04 12.47
CA LYS A 207 -2.20 -4.39 11.82
C LYS A 207 -3.55 -5.01 12.20
N LEU A 208 -3.59 -6.29 12.54
CA LEU A 208 -4.81 -6.98 12.99
C LEU A 208 -5.43 -6.30 14.24
N PHE A 209 -4.60 -5.68 15.07
CA PHE A 209 -5.03 -4.93 16.26
C PHE A 209 -5.29 -3.43 16.01
N SER A 210 -5.26 -2.98 14.75
CA SER A 210 -5.48 -1.57 14.38
C SER A 210 -6.92 -1.28 13.96
N ALA A 211 -7.41 -0.10 14.34
CA ALA A 211 -8.69 0.44 13.88
C ALA A 211 -8.56 1.31 12.61
N ARG A 212 -7.36 1.54 12.10
CA ARG A 212 -7.13 2.45 10.97
C ARG A 212 -7.62 1.78 9.68
N MET A 213 -8.43 2.50 8.90
CA MET A 213 -8.97 2.01 7.63
C MET A 213 -7.88 1.57 6.63
N LYS A 214 -6.73 2.25 6.61
CA LYS A 214 -5.59 1.86 5.76
C LYS A 214 -5.02 0.48 6.13
N ASP A 215 -5.01 0.13 7.42
CA ASP A 215 -4.50 -1.16 7.90
C ASP A 215 -5.47 -2.28 7.52
N VAL A 216 -6.79 -2.06 7.62
CA VAL A 216 -7.79 -3.02 7.12
C VAL A 216 -7.64 -3.25 5.61
N GLY A 217 -7.34 -2.19 4.85
CA GLY A 217 -7.01 -2.29 3.43
C GLY A 217 -5.78 -3.18 3.18
N ASP A 218 -4.69 -2.93 3.90
CA ASP A 218 -3.47 -3.73 3.82
C ASP A 218 -3.75 -5.21 4.16
N LEU A 219 -4.50 -5.49 5.24
CA LEU A 219 -4.84 -6.86 5.65
C LEU A 219 -5.62 -7.62 4.57
N LYS A 220 -6.58 -6.97 3.88
CA LYS A 220 -7.35 -7.60 2.79
C LYS A 220 -6.48 -7.96 1.60
N VAL A 221 -5.45 -7.16 1.31
CA VAL A 221 -4.49 -7.43 0.23
C VAL A 221 -3.51 -8.54 0.65
N LEU A 222 -3.10 -8.57 1.91
CA LEU A 222 -2.13 -9.54 2.43
C LEU A 222 -2.73 -10.93 2.69
N ALA A 223 -3.95 -11.02 3.22
CA ALA A 223 -4.59 -12.28 3.59
C ALA A 223 -4.54 -13.38 2.50
N PRO A 224 -4.82 -13.11 1.22
CA PRO A 224 -4.71 -14.13 0.17
C PRO A 224 -3.27 -14.47 -0.25
N GLN A 225 -2.27 -13.69 0.18
CA GLN A 225 -0.85 -13.89 -0.15
C GLN A 225 -0.09 -14.66 0.93
N LEU A 226 -0.62 -14.69 2.15
CA LEU A 226 0.02 -15.28 3.32
C LEU A 226 -0.66 -16.60 3.70
N ASP A 227 0.15 -17.53 4.21
CA ASP A 227 -0.33 -18.78 4.78
C ASP A 227 -1.12 -18.53 6.09
N LYS A 228 -2.40 -18.88 6.09
CA LYS A 228 -3.34 -18.64 7.21
C LYS A 228 -2.95 -19.45 8.44
N GLU A 229 -2.46 -20.67 8.27
CA GLU A 229 -2.02 -21.55 9.33
C GLU A 229 -0.81 -20.96 10.06
N ILE A 230 0.13 -20.34 9.32
CA ILE A 230 1.25 -19.59 9.91
C ILE A 230 0.75 -18.36 10.67
N ILE A 231 -0.19 -17.58 10.09
CA ILE A 231 -0.79 -16.43 10.79
C ILE A 231 -1.43 -16.89 12.10
N ALA A 232 -2.29 -17.91 12.06
CA ALA A 232 -3.03 -18.40 13.21
C ALA A 232 -2.10 -18.97 14.30
N ARG A 233 -1.06 -19.71 13.90
CA ARG A 233 -0.05 -20.22 14.84
C ARG A 233 0.69 -19.07 15.51
N ARG A 234 1.25 -18.13 14.74
CA ARG A 234 2.01 -17.00 15.30
C ARG A 234 1.14 -16.12 16.18
N PHE A 235 -0.11 -15.88 15.79
CA PHE A 235 -1.08 -15.17 16.61
C PHE A 235 -1.17 -15.78 18.01
N ARG A 236 -1.42 -17.10 18.10
CA ARG A 236 -1.53 -17.81 19.37
C ARG A 236 -0.25 -17.75 20.19
N GLU A 237 0.90 -17.89 19.54
CA GLU A 237 2.20 -17.99 20.24
C GLU A 237 2.75 -16.65 20.70
N THR A 238 2.40 -15.54 20.03
CA THR A 238 3.15 -14.27 20.15
C THR A 238 2.30 -13.05 20.47
N CYS A 239 0.97 -13.13 20.42
CA CYS A 239 0.07 -11.98 20.60
C CYS A 239 -0.64 -11.91 21.96
N HIS A 240 -0.25 -12.72 22.96
CA HIS A 240 -0.89 -12.74 24.28
C HIS A 240 -0.96 -11.36 24.95
N ASP A 241 0.11 -10.56 24.83
CA ASP A 241 0.18 -9.22 25.44
C ASP A 241 -0.85 -8.26 24.83
N PHE A 242 -1.15 -8.39 23.53
CA PHE A 242 -2.20 -7.58 22.88
C PHE A 242 -3.59 -7.93 23.38
N LEU A 243 -3.84 -9.22 23.62
CA LEU A 243 -5.14 -9.72 24.06
C LEU A 243 -5.47 -9.36 25.51
N ALA A 244 -4.47 -8.97 26.30
CA ALA A 244 -4.67 -8.46 27.65
C ALA A 244 -5.47 -7.14 27.67
N ALA A 245 -5.44 -6.37 26.57
CA ALA A 245 -6.24 -5.15 26.43
C ALA A 245 -7.59 -5.47 25.75
N PRO A 246 -8.75 -5.33 26.43
CA PRO A 246 -10.05 -5.74 25.90
C PRO A 246 -10.39 -5.10 24.55
N ARG A 247 -10.05 -3.82 24.37
CA ARG A 247 -10.27 -3.09 23.12
C ARG A 247 -9.47 -3.67 21.95
N LEU A 248 -8.22 -4.07 22.19
CA LEU A 248 -7.38 -4.65 21.14
C LEU A 248 -7.88 -6.04 20.75
N LYS A 249 -8.31 -6.84 21.74
CA LYS A 249 -8.96 -8.12 21.51
C LYS A 249 -10.19 -7.97 20.60
N GLU A 250 -11.09 -7.04 20.90
CA GLU A 250 -12.28 -6.77 20.08
C GLU A 250 -11.92 -6.35 18.65
N LEU A 251 -10.88 -5.51 18.46
CA LEU A 251 -10.39 -5.14 17.13
C LEU A 251 -9.87 -6.35 16.35
N ALA A 252 -9.09 -7.22 16.99
CA ALA A 252 -8.59 -8.43 16.36
C ALA A 252 -9.72 -9.40 16.00
N GLU A 253 -10.70 -9.62 16.88
CA GLU A 253 -11.88 -10.44 16.60
C GLU A 253 -12.65 -9.91 15.38
N ASN A 254 -12.93 -8.61 15.35
CA ASN A 254 -13.64 -7.98 14.24
C ASN A 254 -12.86 -8.07 12.92
N ASN A 255 -11.57 -7.73 12.94
CA ASN A 255 -10.73 -7.78 11.76
C ASN A 255 -10.56 -9.23 11.26
N TRP A 256 -10.36 -10.20 12.15
CA TRP A 256 -10.26 -11.61 11.78
C TRP A 256 -11.54 -12.12 11.11
N LYS A 257 -12.70 -11.79 11.69
CA LYS A 257 -14.01 -12.15 11.13
C LYS A 257 -14.23 -11.51 9.75
N ILE A 258 -13.80 -10.26 9.55
CA ILE A 258 -13.86 -9.59 8.25
C ILE A 258 -12.98 -10.29 7.21
N LEU A 259 -11.79 -10.75 7.60
CA LEU A 259 -10.81 -11.32 6.68
C LEU A 259 -11.09 -12.78 6.34
N PHE A 260 -11.50 -13.57 7.33
CA PHE A 260 -11.59 -15.03 7.21
C PHE A 260 -13.01 -15.59 7.42
N GLY A 261 -13.97 -14.78 7.88
CA GLY A 261 -15.34 -15.25 8.15
C GLY A 261 -15.47 -16.19 9.35
N GLU A 262 -14.46 -16.26 10.20
CA GLU A 262 -14.34 -17.19 11.32
C GLU A 262 -14.13 -16.44 12.64
N GLU A 263 -14.21 -17.18 13.75
CA GLU A 263 -13.82 -16.67 15.07
C GLU A 263 -12.28 -16.62 15.19
N LEU A 264 -11.79 -15.70 16.04
CA LEU A 264 -10.37 -15.53 16.29
C LEU A 264 -9.76 -16.83 16.86
N PRO A 265 -8.60 -17.29 16.36
CA PRO A 265 -8.00 -18.53 16.82
C PRO A 265 -7.64 -18.44 18.30
N GLN A 266 -8.04 -19.45 19.06
CA GLN A 266 -7.74 -19.60 20.50
C GLN A 266 -6.36 -20.19 20.73
#